data_AF-A0A940P4S8-F1
#
_entry.id   AF-A0A940P4S8-F1
#
_cell.length_a   1.000
_cell.length_b   1.000
_cell.length_c   1.000
_cell.angle_alpha   90.00
_cell.angle_beta   90.00
_cell.angle_gamma   90.00
#
_symmetry.space_group_name_H-M   'P 1'
#
loop_
_entity.id
_entity.type
_entity.pdbx_description
1 polymer ?
#
loop_
_entity_poly.entity_id
_entity_poly.type
_entity_poly.pdbx_seq_one_letter_code
_entity_poly.pdbx_strand_id
1 'polypeptide(L)'
;MKKLSIGIITGVLLCGMLTAPVSAEEIIPQMGDVNLDGTVNIADAQLILRDYVEVMCQLDGCLTKEQRALGNVDGKTEKFTDSIEFIASVSDAEFVLIYYCAHLVDPTVTMESVVGRELKSDAALVAFNEKYRIEQNPETGVLEAVLRDQT
;
A
#
# COMPACT_ATOMS: atom_id res chain seq x y z
N MET A 1 41.39 45.83 -27.59
CA MET A 1 40.97 46.29 -26.24
C MET A 1 39.80 45.41 -25.84
N LYS A 2 39.74 44.66 -24.74
CA LYS A 2 40.49 44.57 -23.48
C LYS A 2 40.77 43.08 -23.18
N LYS A 3 41.89 42.81 -22.50
CA LYS A 3 42.16 41.54 -21.82
C LYS A 3 41.24 41.42 -20.58
N LEU A 4 40.83 40.22 -20.23
CA LEU A 4 40.68 39.82 -18.83
C LEU A 4 41.04 38.35 -18.69
N SER A 5 42.10 38.09 -17.95
CA SER A 5 42.60 36.76 -17.58
C SER A 5 42.58 36.68 -16.06
N ILE A 6 41.84 35.74 -15.49
CA ILE A 6 41.93 35.21 -14.12
C ILE A 6 41.43 33.76 -14.26
N GLY A 7 42.23 32.70 -14.31
CA GLY A 7 43.26 32.29 -13.35
C GLY A 7 42.55 31.77 -12.10
N ILE A 8 42.23 30.47 -11.99
CA ILE A 8 43.06 29.50 -11.27
C ILE A 8 42.64 28.08 -11.70
N ILE A 9 43.57 27.35 -12.30
CA ILE A 9 43.59 25.89 -12.33
C ILE A 9 44.34 25.47 -11.06
N THR A 10 43.66 24.85 -10.10
CA THR A 10 44.36 23.99 -9.12
C THR A 10 43.53 22.74 -8.93
N GLY A 11 44.11 21.61 -9.34
CA GLY A 11 43.44 20.33 -9.37
C GLY A 11 43.16 19.77 -7.97
N VAL A 12 42.09 19.00 -7.90
CA VAL A 12 42.03 17.79 -7.10
C VAL A 12 41.44 16.72 -8.01
N LEU A 13 42.25 15.72 -8.28
CA LEU A 13 41.89 14.42 -8.83
C LEU A 13 40.75 13.83 -8.00
N LEU A 14 39.50 14.03 -8.41
CA LEU A 14 38.37 13.29 -7.83
C LEU A 14 38.02 12.15 -8.78
N CYS A 15 38.44 10.97 -8.33
CA CYS A 15 38.05 9.64 -8.75
C CYS A 15 36.69 9.63 -9.46
N GLY A 16 36.67 9.10 -10.68
CA GLY A 16 35.44 8.81 -11.40
C GLY A 16 34.55 7.91 -10.57
N MET A 17 33.51 8.49 -10.01
CA MET A 17 32.27 7.78 -9.73
C MET A 17 31.25 8.35 -10.69
N LEU A 18 31.06 7.64 -11.78
CA LEU A 18 29.89 7.76 -12.62
C LEU A 18 28.71 7.40 -11.71
N THR A 19 28.12 8.36 -11.01
CA THR A 19 26.82 8.13 -10.38
C THR A 19 25.84 8.02 -11.53
N ALA A 20 25.51 6.79 -11.92
CA ALA A 20 24.32 6.56 -12.71
C ALA A 20 23.17 7.29 -11.99
N PRO A 21 22.34 8.09 -12.69
CA PRO A 21 21.14 8.58 -12.07
C PRO A 21 20.36 7.35 -11.61
N VAL A 22 20.17 7.21 -10.30
CA VAL A 22 19.16 6.31 -9.76
C VAL A 22 17.86 6.84 -10.36
N SER A 23 17.38 6.18 -11.40
CA SER A 23 16.03 6.35 -11.89
C SER A 23 15.16 5.93 -10.71
N ALA A 24 14.68 6.91 -9.94
CA ALA A 24 13.61 6.65 -8.99
C ALA A 24 12.45 6.20 -9.85
N GLU A 25 12.20 4.88 -9.87
CA GLU A 25 10.98 4.33 -10.45
C GLU A 25 9.84 5.09 -9.78
N GLU A 26 9.08 5.85 -10.57
CA GLU A 26 7.93 6.58 -10.07
C GLU A 26 6.94 5.53 -9.56
N ILE A 27 6.81 5.40 -8.23
CA ILE A 27 5.81 4.51 -7.62
C ILE A 27 4.46 5.14 -7.93
N ILE A 28 3.79 4.63 -8.97
CA ILE A 28 2.45 5.03 -9.33
C ILE A 28 1.52 4.54 -8.22
N PRO A 29 0.83 5.43 -7.49
CA PRO A 29 -0.05 5.01 -6.41
C PRO A 29 -1.16 4.10 -6.94
N GLN A 30 -1.33 2.93 -6.33
CA GLN A 30 -2.34 1.95 -6.72
C GLN A 30 -3.50 1.94 -5.71
N MET A 31 -4.70 1.60 -6.19
CA MET A 31 -5.89 1.46 -5.35
C MET A 31 -5.68 0.35 -4.31
N GLY A 32 -5.95 0.67 -3.04
CA GLY A 32 -5.74 -0.23 -1.90
C GLY A 32 -4.34 -0.17 -1.27
N ASP A 33 -3.35 0.48 -1.88
CA ASP A 33 -2.00 0.67 -1.33
C ASP A 33 -1.93 1.99 -0.57
N VAL A 34 -2.29 1.93 0.71
CA VAL A 34 -2.41 3.13 1.55
C VAL A 34 -1.09 3.46 2.22
N ASN A 35 -0.19 2.49 2.36
CA ASN A 35 1.13 2.72 2.95
C ASN A 35 2.19 3.20 1.93
N LEU A 36 1.85 3.18 0.63
CA LEU A 36 2.67 3.62 -0.50
C LEU A 36 3.96 2.80 -0.67
N ASP A 37 3.93 1.52 -0.31
CA ASP A 37 5.06 0.60 -0.47
C ASP A 37 5.12 -0.09 -1.84
N GLY A 38 4.09 0.12 -2.68
CA GLY A 38 3.97 -0.48 -4.00
C GLY A 38 3.28 -1.85 -4.01
N THR A 39 2.84 -2.37 -2.86
CA THR A 39 2.25 -3.71 -2.73
C THR A 39 0.97 -3.68 -1.87
N VAL A 40 -0.19 -3.90 -2.49
CA VAL A 40 -1.45 -4.08 -1.75
C VAL A 40 -1.43 -5.38 -0.94
N ASN A 41 -1.38 -5.29 0.38
CA ASN A 41 -1.32 -6.44 1.27
C ASN A 41 -2.08 -6.24 2.60
N ILE A 42 -1.89 -7.16 3.57
CA ILE A 42 -2.58 -7.12 4.88
C ILE A 42 -2.26 -5.84 5.65
N ALA A 43 -1.06 -5.28 5.51
CA ALA A 43 -0.67 -4.05 6.18
C ALA A 43 -1.54 -2.86 5.77
N ASP A 44 -1.97 -2.79 4.51
CA ASP A 44 -2.88 -1.75 4.03
C ASP A 44 -4.24 -1.85 4.68
N ALA A 45 -4.81 -3.05 4.72
CA ALA A 45 -6.09 -3.29 5.40
C ALA A 45 -6.00 -2.95 6.90
N GLN A 46 -4.89 -3.28 7.56
CA GLN A 46 -4.66 -2.92 8.96
C GLN A 46 -4.59 -1.40 9.16
N LEU A 47 -3.94 -0.67 8.26
CA LEU A 47 -3.87 0.78 8.31
C LEU A 47 -5.22 1.44 8.08
N ILE A 48 -6.02 0.94 7.12
CA ILE A 48 -7.40 1.40 6.91
C ILE A 48 -8.23 1.19 8.18
N LEU A 49 -8.18 0.00 8.80
CA LEU A 49 -8.90 -0.28 10.04
C LEU A 49 -8.44 0.61 11.20
N ARG A 50 -7.13 0.82 11.33
CA ARG A 50 -6.57 1.67 12.38
C ARG A 50 -7.02 3.12 12.21
N ASP A 51 -6.89 3.67 11.00
CA ASP A 51 -7.32 5.03 10.69
C ASP A 51 -8.82 5.21 10.94
N TYR A 52 -9.64 4.24 10.50
CA TYR A 52 -11.08 4.23 10.77
C TYR A 52 -11.38 4.31 12.28
N VAL A 53 -10.71 3.49 13.10
CA VAL A 53 -10.90 3.48 14.56
C VAL A 53 -10.43 4.79 15.20
N GLU A 54 -9.28 5.33 14.78
CA GLU A 54 -8.75 6.61 15.28
C GLU A 54 -9.74 7.75 15.00
N VAL A 55 -10.24 7.84 13.76
CA VAL A 55 -11.22 8.87 13.37
C VAL A 55 -12.57 8.68 14.06
N MET A 56 -13.06 7.44 14.23
CA MET A 56 -14.26 7.12 15.03
C MET A 56 -14.12 7.58 16.49
N CYS A 57 -12.91 7.49 17.04
CA CYS A 57 -12.59 7.96 18.38
C CYS A 57 -12.30 9.47 18.45
N GLN A 58 -12.55 10.22 17.37
CA GLN A 58 -12.28 11.67 17.27
C GLN A 58 -10.80 12.03 17.48
N LEU A 59 -9.90 11.13 17.09
CA LEU A 59 -8.47 11.39 17.02
C LEU A 59 -8.08 11.81 15.60
N ASP A 60 -6.90 12.41 15.47
CA ASP A 60 -6.27 12.57 14.16
C ASP A 60 -5.90 11.18 13.63
N GLY A 61 -6.57 10.76 12.55
CA GLY A 61 -6.28 9.47 11.91
C GLY A 61 -4.89 9.42 11.28
N CYS A 62 -4.28 8.24 11.29
CA CYS A 62 -2.91 8.01 10.82
C CYS A 62 -2.70 8.15 9.30
N LEU A 63 -3.75 8.20 8.49
CA LEU A 63 -3.64 8.35 7.03
C LEU A 63 -3.89 9.79 6.56
N THR A 64 -3.17 10.23 5.52
CA THR A 64 -3.50 11.48 4.82
C THR A 64 -4.78 11.35 4.00
N LYS A 65 -5.31 12.47 3.50
CA LYS A 65 -6.50 12.45 2.63
C LYS A 65 -6.25 11.67 1.33
N GLU A 66 -5.05 11.79 0.77
CA GLU A 66 -4.63 11.09 -0.44
C GLU A 66 -4.53 9.59 -0.19
N GLN A 67 -3.94 9.17 0.93
CA GLN A 67 -3.88 7.76 1.32
C GLN A 67 -5.27 7.17 1.58
N ARG A 68 -6.16 7.93 2.24
CA ARG A 68 -7.56 7.50 2.40
C ARG A 68 -8.28 7.37 1.06
N ALA A 69 -7.99 8.23 0.09
CA ALA A 69 -8.58 8.13 -1.24
C ALA A 69 -8.12 6.86 -1.97
N LEU A 70 -6.86 6.43 -1.79
CA LEU A 70 -6.38 5.13 -2.28
C LEU A 70 -7.06 3.96 -1.57
N GLY A 71 -7.31 4.11 -0.27
CA GLY A 71 -8.00 3.12 0.55
C GLY A 71 -9.50 3.04 0.31
N ASN A 72 -10.12 3.99 -0.39
CA ASN A 72 -11.53 3.95 -0.76
C ASN A 72 -11.70 3.12 -2.04
N VAL A 73 -11.64 1.80 -1.90
CA VAL A 73 -11.64 0.88 -3.04
C VAL A 73 -13.03 0.66 -3.61
N ASP A 74 -14.08 0.85 -2.80
CA ASP A 74 -15.46 0.66 -3.25
C ASP A 74 -16.16 1.96 -3.71
N GLY A 75 -15.46 3.08 -3.60
CA GLY A 75 -15.92 4.42 -3.98
C GLY A 75 -16.98 5.00 -3.05
N LYS A 76 -17.34 4.33 -1.95
CA LYS A 76 -18.34 4.81 -1.00
C LYS A 76 -17.67 5.59 0.12
N THR A 77 -18.39 6.57 0.62
CA THR A 77 -17.96 7.36 1.78
C THR A 77 -19.03 7.26 2.85
N GLU A 78 -18.63 7.03 4.10
CA GLU A 78 -19.55 6.95 5.21
C GLU A 78 -19.55 8.26 6.00
N LYS A 79 -20.74 8.74 6.39
CA LYS A 79 -20.86 9.91 7.27
C LYS A 79 -21.27 9.44 8.65
N PHE A 80 -20.48 9.82 9.65
CA PHE A 80 -20.76 9.47 11.04
C PHE A 80 -21.40 10.63 11.80
N THR A 81 -20.92 11.84 11.55
CA THR A 81 -21.51 13.08 12.05
C THR A 81 -21.43 14.16 10.98
N ASP A 82 -22.05 15.31 11.20
CA ASP A 82 -21.96 16.48 10.30
C ASP A 82 -20.52 16.94 10.05
N SER A 83 -19.58 16.55 10.91
CA SER A 83 -18.17 16.95 10.85
C SER A 83 -17.21 15.80 10.53
N ILE A 84 -17.68 14.55 10.47
CA ILE A 84 -16.83 13.36 10.27
C ILE A 84 -17.32 12.59 9.05
N GLU A 85 -16.49 12.62 8.00
CA GLU A 85 -16.66 11.86 6.77
C GLU A 85 -15.51 10.86 6.65
N PHE A 86 -15.87 9.59 6.55
CA PHE A 86 -14.95 8.50 6.29
C PHE A 86 -14.79 8.35 4.79
N ILE A 87 -13.56 8.57 4.33
CA ILE A 87 -13.18 8.34 2.95
C ILE A 87 -12.89 6.85 2.74
N ALA A 88 -12.20 6.17 3.66
CA ALA A 88 -12.04 4.72 3.66
C ALA A 88 -12.64 4.13 4.95
N SER A 89 -13.31 2.99 4.82
CA SER A 89 -14.14 2.35 5.84
C SER A 89 -13.68 0.93 6.19
N VAL A 90 -14.38 0.29 7.13
CA VAL A 90 -14.18 -1.14 7.42
C VAL A 90 -14.50 -2.01 6.20
N SER A 91 -15.47 -1.61 5.37
CA SER A 91 -15.79 -2.32 4.12
C SER A 91 -14.63 -2.30 3.14
N ASP A 92 -13.90 -1.19 3.08
CA ASP A 92 -12.74 -1.08 2.20
C ASP A 92 -11.59 -1.97 2.66
N ALA A 93 -11.33 -2.02 3.97
CA ALA A 93 -10.35 -2.94 4.54
C ALA A 93 -10.71 -4.40 4.24
N GLU A 94 -11.99 -4.76 4.28
CA GLU A 94 -12.46 -6.10 3.89
C GLU A 94 -12.17 -6.39 2.42
N PHE A 95 -12.45 -5.45 1.51
CA PHE A 95 -12.15 -5.62 0.09
C PHE A 95 -10.65 -5.78 -0.17
N VAL A 96 -9.81 -4.99 0.49
CA VAL A 96 -8.34 -5.13 0.40
C VAL A 96 -7.89 -6.52 0.89
N LEU A 97 -8.45 -7.04 1.98
CA LEU A 97 -8.15 -8.38 2.48
C LEU A 97 -8.59 -9.48 1.51
N ILE A 98 -9.79 -9.37 0.93
CA ILE A 98 -10.31 -10.33 -0.06
C ILE A 98 -9.42 -10.30 -1.31
N TYR A 99 -9.08 -9.11 -1.79
CA TYR A 99 -8.17 -8.93 -2.91
C TYR A 99 -6.82 -9.61 -2.66
N TYR A 100 -6.17 -9.30 -1.54
CA TYR A 100 -4.88 -9.89 -1.20
C TYR A 100 -4.94 -11.42 -1.15
N CYS A 101 -5.95 -11.98 -0.46
CA CYS A 101 -6.15 -13.42 -0.38
C CYS A 101 -6.36 -14.06 -1.75
N ALA A 102 -7.21 -13.45 -2.59
CA ALA A 102 -7.54 -13.96 -3.91
C ALA A 102 -6.34 -13.84 -4.87
N HIS A 103 -5.64 -12.71 -4.86
CA HIS A 103 -4.49 -12.44 -5.73
C HIS A 103 -3.29 -13.36 -5.44
N LEU A 104 -3.09 -13.76 -4.19
CA LEU A 104 -2.08 -14.76 -3.81
C LEU A 104 -2.39 -16.17 -4.33
N VAL A 105 -3.67 -16.48 -4.51
CA VAL A 105 -4.12 -17.77 -5.06
C VAL A 105 -4.10 -17.71 -6.60
N ASP A 106 -4.65 -16.64 -7.15
CA ASP A 106 -4.78 -16.36 -8.58
C ASP A 106 -4.34 -14.91 -8.89
N PRO A 107 -3.12 -14.70 -9.40
CA PRO A 107 -2.60 -13.36 -9.73
C PRO A 107 -3.38 -12.62 -10.83
N THR A 108 -4.37 -13.26 -11.48
CA THR A 108 -5.22 -12.58 -12.47
C THR A 108 -6.34 -11.75 -11.83
N VAL A 109 -6.60 -11.95 -10.54
CA VAL A 109 -7.59 -11.19 -9.78
C VAL A 109 -7.13 -9.73 -9.62
N THR A 110 -8.01 -8.79 -9.97
CA THR A 110 -7.81 -7.34 -9.79
C THR A 110 -8.73 -6.77 -8.71
N MET A 111 -8.40 -5.59 -8.16
CA MET A 111 -9.24 -4.94 -7.14
C MET A 111 -10.66 -4.66 -7.66
N GLU A 112 -10.80 -4.29 -8.94
CA GLU A 112 -12.10 -4.04 -9.57
C GLU A 112 -12.97 -5.30 -9.61
N SER A 113 -12.37 -6.47 -9.86
CA SER A 113 -13.10 -7.75 -9.89
C SER A 113 -13.64 -8.15 -8.51
N VAL A 114 -12.95 -7.74 -7.45
CA VAL A 114 -13.33 -7.98 -6.05
C VAL A 114 -14.48 -7.06 -5.65
N VAL A 115 -14.34 -5.75 -5.88
CA VAL A 115 -15.36 -4.74 -5.56
C VAL A 115 -16.64 -4.93 -6.39
N GLY A 116 -16.51 -5.36 -7.65
CA GLY A 116 -17.61 -5.57 -8.60
C GLY A 116 -18.55 -6.75 -8.31
N ARG A 117 -18.29 -7.54 -7.26
CA ARG A 117 -19.09 -8.71 -6.80
C ARG A 117 -19.01 -9.98 -7.65
N GLU A 118 -17.90 -10.29 -8.31
CA GLU A 118 -17.70 -11.62 -8.89
C GLU A 118 -17.05 -12.62 -7.90
N LEU A 119 -16.27 -12.14 -6.93
CA LEU A 119 -15.67 -12.97 -5.90
C LEU A 119 -16.46 -12.89 -4.59
N LYS A 120 -17.06 -14.01 -4.19
CA LYS A 120 -17.59 -14.15 -2.82
C LYS A 120 -16.40 -14.28 -1.86
N SER A 121 -16.41 -13.47 -0.80
CA SER A 121 -15.46 -13.51 0.32
C SER A 121 -15.09 -14.94 0.72
N ASP A 122 -16.10 -15.80 0.83
CA ASP A 122 -15.97 -17.17 1.31
C ASP A 122 -15.09 -18.04 0.39
N ALA A 123 -15.19 -17.88 -0.93
CA ALA A 123 -14.43 -18.70 -1.88
C ALA A 123 -12.95 -18.30 -1.90
N ALA A 124 -12.66 -16.99 -1.89
CA ALA A 124 -11.31 -16.47 -1.84
C ALA A 124 -10.61 -16.87 -0.52
N LEU A 125 -11.31 -16.73 0.61
CA LEU A 125 -10.78 -17.10 1.92
C LEU A 125 -10.59 -18.61 2.07
N VAL A 126 -11.47 -19.44 1.51
CA VAL A 126 -11.30 -20.91 1.50
C VAL A 126 -10.06 -21.29 0.71
N ALA A 127 -9.93 -20.82 -0.54
CA ALA A 127 -8.79 -21.14 -1.38
C ALA A 127 -7.47 -20.63 -0.80
N PHE A 128 -7.51 -19.44 -0.18
CA PHE A 128 -6.37 -18.93 0.58
C PHE A 128 -6.01 -19.86 1.74
N ASN A 129 -6.96 -20.25 2.57
CA ASN A 129 -6.72 -21.10 3.74
C ASN A 129 -6.25 -22.51 3.40
N GLU A 130 -6.57 -23.03 2.21
CA GLU A 130 -6.06 -24.31 1.72
C GLU A 130 -4.56 -24.25 1.38
N LYS A 131 -4.08 -23.12 0.85
CA LYS A 131 -2.71 -22.97 0.34
C LYS A 131 -1.77 -22.23 1.30
N TYR A 132 -2.31 -21.31 2.09
CA TYR A 132 -1.55 -20.39 2.93
C TYR A 132 -2.04 -20.41 4.38
N ARG A 133 -1.20 -19.87 5.25
CA ARG A 133 -1.51 -19.47 6.63
C ARG A 133 -0.90 -18.09 6.89
N ILE A 134 -1.45 -17.36 7.85
CA ILE A 134 -0.89 -16.08 8.28
C ILE A 134 0.07 -16.32 9.45
N GLU A 135 1.29 -15.81 9.32
CA GLU A 135 2.28 -15.79 10.40
C GLU A 135 2.79 -14.38 10.63
N GLN A 136 3.20 -14.10 11.87
CA GLN A 136 3.92 -12.86 12.17
C GLN A 136 5.39 -13.09 11.88
N ASN A 137 5.97 -12.26 11.02
CA ASN A 137 7.41 -12.22 10.80
C ASN A 137 8.09 -11.79 12.10
N PRO A 138 8.99 -12.60 12.68
CA PRO A 138 9.59 -12.32 13.98
C PRO A 138 10.60 -11.16 13.96
N GLU A 139 11.12 -10.79 12.78
CA GLU A 139 12.09 -9.71 12.62
C GLU A 139 11.38 -8.36 12.44
N THR A 140 10.32 -8.34 11.64
CA THR A 140 9.62 -7.09 11.28
C THR A 140 8.35 -6.86 12.12
N GLY A 141 7.80 -7.92 12.74
CA GLY A 141 6.51 -7.89 13.42
C GLY A 141 5.30 -7.83 12.46
N VAL A 142 5.52 -7.85 11.15
CA VAL A 142 4.48 -7.75 10.12
C VAL A 142 3.79 -9.10 9.92
N LEU A 143 2.48 -9.08 9.65
CA LEU A 143 1.74 -10.28 9.27
C LEU A 143 1.96 -10.60 7.80
N GLU A 144 2.38 -11.82 7.50
CA GLU A 144 2.69 -12.28 6.15
C GLU A 144 1.95 -13.59 5.84
N ALA A 145 1.61 -13.80 4.57
CA ALA A 145 1.07 -15.07 4.12
C ALA A 145 2.23 -16.04 3.82
N VAL A 146 2.18 -17.22 4.41
CA VAL A 146 3.19 -18.27 4.27
C VAL A 146 2.54 -19.52 3.69
N LEU A 147 3.21 -20.19 2.75
CA LEU A 147 2.72 -21.45 2.20
C LEU A 147 2.53 -22.48 3.32
N ARG A 148 1.41 -23.20 3.30
CA ARG A 148 1.29 -24.42 4.10
C ARG A 148 2.26 -25.45 3.54
N ASP A 149 3.09 -26.01 4.41
CA ASP A 149 3.92 -27.16 4.04
C ASP A 149 2.99 -28.25 3.50
N GLN A 150 3.15 -28.57 2.22
CA GLN A 150 2.48 -29.73 1.63
C GLN A 150 3.16 -30.98 2.20
N THR A 151 2.64 -31.47 3.33
CA THR A 151 2.96 -32.82 3.83
C THR A 151 2.45 -33.89 2.89
#